data_AF-A0A7J7GVC2-F1
#
_entry.id   AF-A0A7J7GVC2-F1
#
_cell.length_a   1.000
_cell.length_b   1.000
_cell.length_c   1.000
_cell.angle_alpha   90.00
_cell.angle_beta   90.00
_cell.angle_gamma   90.00
#
_symmetry.space_group_name_H-M   'P 1'
#
loop_
_entity.id
_entity.type
_entity.pdbx_description
1 polymer ?
#
loop_
_entity_poly.entity_id
_entity_poly.type
_entity_poly.pdbx_seq_one_letter_code
_entity_poly.pdbx_strand_id
1 'polypeptide(L)'
;MLGDGVAGLNWVRSWLGFGSDCSRLEEEECFSVAVYQSAMEGAVWVSEKRRLQQEGGSVTGGCVSGSGAVYQCVGLKSGLFGYVAQVNITGCGRAAQVESTVLVNGLACRNPSIVQANDFFFSGLHMAGNTSNAVGFKVTPVSVAKIPGLNTLGVSMVRIDYAPMGINPPHTHPRATEILTVLEGSLEVGFVTSNPNNRLISKVLQKGDVCVFPINLIHFQRNAGNGNVVSIAALSSQNLGVNTIANVVFGAKPDISTDVLAKAFQLDKNIVANIQSKF
;
A
#
# COMPACT_ATOMS: atom_id res chain seq x y z
N MET A 1 4.95 47.63 11.91
CA MET A 1 5.83 47.87 13.08
C MET A 1 4.95 48.03 14.30
N LEU A 2 5.16 47.14 15.29
CA LEU A 2 5.11 47.33 16.75
C LEU A 2 3.76 47.74 17.39
N GLY A 3 3.26 47.16 18.47
CA GLY A 3 3.71 46.11 19.41
C GLY A 3 2.52 45.65 20.27
N ASP A 4 2.58 44.42 20.80
CA ASP A 4 2.69 44.03 22.23
C ASP A 4 1.55 44.53 23.14
N GLY A 5 0.92 43.75 24.02
CA GLY A 5 1.19 42.42 24.58
C GLY A 5 0.19 42.15 25.75
N VAL A 6 0.57 41.26 26.67
CA VAL A 6 -0.14 40.79 27.91
C VAL A 6 -0.92 39.47 27.65
N ALA A 7 -0.70 38.34 28.31
CA ALA A 7 -0.20 38.06 29.67
C ALA A 7 0.38 36.64 29.84
N GLY A 8 1.28 36.52 30.83
CA GLY A 8 1.46 35.36 31.71
C GLY A 8 2.37 34.25 31.19
N LEU A 9 3.32 33.67 31.94
CA LEU A 9 3.66 33.73 33.35
C LEU A 9 5.14 33.36 33.52
N ASN A 10 5.79 34.04 34.47
CA ASN A 10 7.15 33.82 34.92
C ASN A 10 7.25 32.64 35.94
N TRP A 11 8.51 32.19 36.13
CA TRP A 11 9.10 31.44 37.26
C TRP A 11 9.06 29.90 37.22
N VAL A 12 10.07 29.08 37.59
CA VAL A 12 11.56 29.02 37.50
C VAL A 12 11.98 27.77 38.35
N ARG A 13 12.93 26.94 37.84
CA ARG A 13 13.80 25.93 38.54
C ARG A 13 13.11 24.65 39.10
N SER A 14 13.76 23.47 39.24
CA SER A 14 15.05 22.91 38.82
C SER A 14 15.08 21.39 39.11
N TRP A 15 15.73 20.62 38.23
CA TRP A 15 16.63 19.46 38.43
C TRP A 15 16.39 18.37 39.51
N LEU A 16 16.39 17.13 38.97
CA LEU A 16 16.80 15.80 39.47
C LEU A 16 15.86 14.98 40.38
N GLY A 17 15.56 13.76 39.91
CA GLY A 17 15.32 12.60 40.76
C GLY A 17 14.20 11.69 40.27
N PHE A 18 14.56 10.47 39.87
CA PHE A 18 13.66 9.39 39.46
C PHE A 18 12.46 9.20 40.40
N GLY A 19 11.30 8.94 39.81
CA GLY A 19 10.10 8.48 40.51
C GLY A 19 9.02 8.17 39.49
N SER A 20 8.93 6.90 39.11
CA SER A 20 7.83 6.34 38.34
C SER A 20 6.48 6.66 39.00
N ASP A 21 5.61 7.39 38.31
CA ASP A 21 4.17 7.25 38.52
C ASP A 21 3.36 7.63 37.26
N CYS A 22 2.71 6.63 36.67
CA CYS A 22 1.73 6.77 35.58
C CYS A 22 0.35 7.06 36.18
N SER A 23 0.22 8.18 36.90
CA SER A 23 -1.01 8.50 37.62
C SER A 23 -1.50 9.93 37.35
N ARG A 24 -1.71 10.26 36.07
CA ARG A 24 -2.75 11.19 35.56
C ARG A 24 -2.48 11.51 34.09
N LEU A 25 -3.22 10.86 33.20
CA LEU A 25 -3.43 11.35 31.84
C LEU A 25 -4.91 11.77 31.77
N GLU A 26 -5.18 13.04 32.04
CA GLU A 26 -6.35 13.71 31.47
C GLU A 26 -5.96 14.12 30.04
N GLU A 27 -6.79 13.69 29.09
CA GLU A 27 -6.94 14.14 27.69
C GLU A 27 -5.74 14.87 27.04
N GLU A 28 -4.80 14.14 26.44
CA GLU A 28 -4.07 14.64 25.27
C GLU A 28 -3.91 13.55 24.19
N GLU A 29 -4.16 13.94 22.95
CA GLU A 29 -4.34 13.12 21.76
C GLU A 29 -3.06 12.36 21.36
N CYS A 30 -3.12 11.02 21.36
CA CYS A 30 -2.08 10.16 20.79
C CYS A 30 -2.07 10.25 19.25
N PHE A 31 -1.23 11.11 18.68
CA PHE A 31 -0.90 11.05 17.25
C PHE A 31 0.13 9.95 16.96
N SER A 32 -0.23 9.02 16.08
CA SER A 32 0.63 7.91 15.65
C SER A 32 1.76 8.40 14.74
N VAL A 33 3.02 8.22 15.14
CA VAL A 33 4.20 8.49 14.30
C VAL A 33 4.83 7.17 13.86
N ALA A 34 4.94 6.96 12.55
CA ALA A 34 5.52 5.76 11.92
C ALA A 34 7.01 5.97 11.61
N VAL A 35 7.85 4.97 11.89
CA VAL A 35 9.30 4.97 11.61
C VAL A 35 9.58 4.12 10.36
N TYR A 36 10.33 4.69 9.40
CA TYR A 36 10.79 4.05 8.17
C TYR A 36 12.15 3.39 8.38
N GLN A 37 12.40 2.22 7.78
CA GLN A 37 13.74 1.67 7.61
C GLN A 37 13.94 1.30 6.14
N SER A 38 14.72 2.10 5.41
CA SER A 38 15.21 1.72 4.08
C SER A 38 16.39 0.78 4.24
N ALA A 39 16.30 -0.41 3.66
CA ALA A 39 17.43 -1.27 3.41
C ALA A 39 17.94 -0.99 2.00
N MET A 40 18.95 -0.13 1.86
CA MET A 40 20.04 -0.24 0.87
C MET A 40 21.20 0.68 1.29
N GLU A 41 22.36 0.05 1.48
CA GLU A 41 23.74 0.58 1.42
C GLU A 41 24.17 1.66 2.44
N GLY A 42 25.04 1.25 3.35
CA GLY A 42 25.59 2.11 4.39
C GLY A 42 26.54 3.17 3.85
N ALA A 43 26.14 4.44 3.91
CA ALA A 43 27.03 5.61 3.99
C ALA A 43 26.26 6.95 4.15
N VAL A 44 25.29 7.09 5.07
CA VAL A 44 24.62 8.42 5.28
C VAL A 44 24.41 8.82 6.76
N TRP A 45 24.78 7.99 7.74
CA TRP A 45 24.49 8.30 9.16
C TRP A 45 25.44 9.29 9.86
N VAL A 46 26.54 9.71 9.22
CA VAL A 46 27.57 10.56 9.87
C VAL A 46 27.38 12.06 9.56
N SER A 47 26.65 12.44 8.50
CA SER A 47 26.46 13.88 8.17
C SER A 47 25.21 14.49 8.82
N GLU A 48 24.09 13.77 8.93
CA GLU A 48 22.83 14.29 9.48
C GLU A 48 22.94 14.67 10.97
N LYS A 49 23.71 13.88 11.74
CA LYS A 49 23.92 14.10 13.18
C LYS A 49 24.69 15.39 13.46
N ARG A 50 25.55 15.83 12.53
CA ARG A 50 26.32 17.08 12.67
C ARG A 50 25.48 18.33 12.38
N ARG A 51 24.39 18.20 11.60
CA ARG A 51 23.50 19.30 11.27
C ARG A 51 22.40 19.52 12.32
N LEU A 52 21.82 18.44 12.86
CA LEU A 52 20.77 18.54 13.88
C LEU A 52 21.26 19.10 15.23
N GLN A 53 22.54 18.92 15.58
CA GLN A 53 23.12 19.57 16.77
C GLN A 53 23.38 21.08 16.58
N GLN A 54 23.42 21.59 15.35
CA GLN A 54 23.59 23.03 15.06
C GLN A 54 22.27 23.80 15.03
N GLU A 55 21.12 23.13 14.88
CA GLU A 55 19.79 23.76 14.79
C GLU A 55 18.92 23.57 16.06
N GLY A 56 19.50 23.14 17.18
CA GLY A 56 18.87 23.22 18.51
C GLY A 56 17.72 22.24 18.80
N GLY A 57 17.58 21.15 18.05
CA GLY A 57 16.58 20.10 18.34
C GLY A 57 16.96 19.21 19.53
N SER A 58 16.00 18.93 20.43
CA SER A 58 16.16 17.99 21.55
C SER A 58 15.44 16.67 21.26
N VAL A 59 16.10 15.54 21.55
CA VAL A 59 15.49 14.21 21.54
C VAL A 59 15.02 13.90 22.96
N THR A 60 13.72 13.89 23.20
CA THR A 60 13.15 13.55 24.52
C THR A 60 12.33 12.26 24.45
N GLY A 61 12.85 11.20 25.07
CA GLY A 61 12.07 10.06 25.60
C GLY A 61 11.49 9.06 24.59
N GLY A 62 11.77 7.77 24.81
CA GLY A 62 11.02 6.66 24.21
C GLY A 62 10.09 6.03 25.25
N CYS A 63 8.85 5.72 24.86
CA CYS A 63 7.92 4.95 25.70
C CYS A 63 7.96 3.49 25.27
N VAL A 64 8.22 2.59 26.24
CA VAL A 64 8.08 1.14 26.09
C VAL A 64 6.78 0.74 26.77
N SER A 65 5.80 0.24 26.01
CA SER A 65 4.62 -0.39 26.63
C SER A 65 4.96 -1.84 27.02
N GLY A 66 4.28 -2.38 28.04
CA GLY A 66 4.44 -3.77 28.52
C GLY A 66 4.12 -4.86 27.49
N SER A 67 3.80 -4.50 26.25
CA SER A 67 3.64 -5.38 25.08
C SER A 67 4.85 -5.35 24.13
N GLY A 68 5.94 -4.67 24.50
CA GLY A 68 7.20 -4.65 23.74
C GLY A 68 7.21 -3.72 22.52
N ALA A 69 6.23 -2.82 22.40
CA ALA A 69 6.23 -1.80 21.35
C ALA A 69 7.09 -0.60 21.78
N VAL A 70 8.02 -0.20 20.91
CA VAL A 70 8.83 1.01 21.05
C VAL A 70 8.26 2.06 20.10
N TYR A 71 7.81 3.19 20.65
CA TYR A 71 7.31 4.32 19.88
C TYR A 71 8.34 5.45 19.89
N GLN A 72 8.63 6.03 18.71
CA GLN A 72 9.52 7.17 18.57
C GLN A 72 8.74 8.35 17.97
N CYS A 73 8.59 9.42 18.74
CA CYS A 73 7.96 10.66 18.27
C CYS A 73 9.01 11.57 17.62
N VAL A 74 8.77 11.98 16.37
CA VAL A 74 9.56 13.02 15.70
C VAL A 74 8.59 14.06 15.14
N GLY A 75 8.62 15.27 15.70
CA GLY A 75 7.86 16.40 15.17
C GLY A 75 8.66 17.13 14.09
N LEU A 76 8.13 17.21 12.87
CA LEU A 76 8.68 18.08 11.82
C LEU A 76 7.68 19.19 11.49
N LYS A 77 8.13 20.44 11.63
CA LYS A 77 7.41 21.63 11.15
C LYS A 77 7.56 21.71 9.63
N SER A 78 6.52 21.35 8.89
CA SER A 78 6.05 21.98 7.64
C SER A 78 5.27 20.97 6.78
N GLY A 79 4.14 21.43 6.24
CA GLY A 79 3.08 20.60 5.67
C GLY A 79 3.34 20.01 4.29
N LEU A 80 2.43 19.08 3.96
CA LEU A 80 2.26 18.29 2.73
C LEU A 80 3.41 17.33 2.40
N PHE A 81 3.11 16.01 2.45
CA PHE A 81 3.24 15.05 1.34
C PHE A 81 2.48 13.76 1.73
N GLY A 82 1.90 13.05 0.76
CA GLY A 82 1.09 11.85 1.00
C GLY A 82 1.88 10.72 1.65
N TYR A 83 1.36 10.20 2.76
CA TYR A 83 1.98 9.14 3.56
C TYR A 83 1.32 7.79 3.23
N VAL A 84 2.06 6.87 2.61
CA VAL A 84 1.75 5.44 2.73
C VAL A 84 2.82 4.84 3.63
N ALA A 85 2.55 4.84 4.93
CA ALA A 85 3.37 4.17 5.91
C ALA A 85 2.99 2.68 5.95
N GLN A 86 3.95 1.82 5.64
CA GLN A 86 3.85 0.41 5.98
C GLN A 86 4.36 0.26 7.41
N VAL A 87 3.49 -0.16 8.32
CA VAL A 87 3.84 -0.30 9.74
C VAL A 87 4.76 -1.50 9.87
N ASN A 88 6.06 -1.24 9.97
CA ASN A 88 7.05 -2.26 10.25
C ASN A 88 7.01 -2.55 11.76
N ILE A 89 6.14 -3.48 12.18
CA ILE A 89 6.13 -3.96 13.56
C ILE A 89 7.17 -5.07 13.64
N THR A 90 8.38 -4.73 14.09
CA THR A 90 9.52 -5.64 14.34
C THR A 90 9.28 -6.66 15.47
N GLY A 91 8.03 -7.06 15.71
CA GLY A 91 7.65 -8.01 16.78
C GLY A 91 6.55 -9.02 16.41
N CYS A 92 6.05 -9.09 15.18
CA CYS A 92 4.89 -9.94 14.86
C CYS A 92 5.07 -10.83 13.63
N GLY A 93 5.65 -12.01 13.81
CA GLY A 93 5.23 -13.20 13.06
C GLY A 93 3.83 -13.66 13.51
N ARG A 94 2.84 -12.77 13.56
CA ARG A 94 1.50 -13.08 14.08
C ARG A 94 0.50 -13.09 12.94
N ALA A 95 -0.16 -14.23 12.79
CA ALA A 95 -1.29 -14.39 11.89
C ALA A 95 -2.42 -13.39 12.21
N ALA A 96 -3.09 -12.87 11.19
CA ALA A 96 -4.31 -12.08 11.37
C ALA A 96 -5.45 -12.90 12.02
N GLN A 97 -6.21 -12.24 12.89
CA GLN A 97 -7.49 -12.73 13.40
C GLN A 97 -8.60 -12.30 12.44
N VAL A 98 -9.00 -13.22 11.56
CA VAL A 98 -9.93 -12.95 10.45
C VAL A 98 -11.36 -12.61 10.92
N GLU A 99 -11.75 -13.03 12.14
CA GLU A 99 -13.10 -12.84 12.70
C GLU A 99 -13.15 -11.82 13.84
N SER A 100 -12.20 -10.87 13.90
CA SER A 100 -12.24 -9.82 14.92
C SER A 100 -13.35 -8.81 14.66
N THR A 101 -14.09 -8.41 15.70
CA THR A 101 -15.06 -7.30 15.66
C THR A 101 -14.40 -5.94 15.82
N VAL A 102 -13.10 -5.89 16.14
CA VAL A 102 -12.34 -4.65 16.35
C VAL A 102 -11.79 -4.16 15.01
N LEU A 103 -12.13 -2.93 14.65
CA LEU A 103 -11.60 -2.26 13.45
C LEU A 103 -10.28 -1.56 13.77
N VAL A 104 -9.22 -1.95 13.07
CA VAL A 104 -7.87 -1.35 13.17
C VAL A 104 -7.29 -1.16 11.77
N ASN A 105 -6.23 -0.36 11.65
CA ASN A 105 -5.45 -0.34 10.41
C ASN A 105 -4.76 -1.70 10.19
N GLY A 106 -5.13 -2.41 9.14
CA GLY A 106 -4.71 -3.79 8.91
C GLY A 106 -5.70 -4.79 9.53
N LEU A 107 -5.18 -5.76 10.28
CA LEU A 107 -5.98 -6.77 10.98
C LEU A 107 -5.45 -6.96 12.40
N ALA A 108 -6.36 -7.20 13.35
CA ALA A 108 -5.99 -7.62 14.70
C ALA A 108 -5.16 -8.92 14.63
N CYS A 109 -4.17 -9.07 15.51
CA CYS A 109 -3.31 -10.24 15.53
C CYS A 109 -3.92 -11.37 16.37
N ARG A 110 -3.78 -12.62 15.92
CA ARG A 110 -4.00 -13.80 16.75
C ARG A 110 -2.98 -13.86 17.89
N ASN A 111 -3.33 -14.60 18.94
CA ASN A 111 -2.40 -14.94 20.01
C ASN A 111 -1.22 -15.77 19.43
N PRO A 112 0.04 -15.36 19.58
CA PRO A 112 1.20 -16.07 19.04
C PRO A 112 1.30 -17.53 19.45
N SER A 113 0.84 -17.88 20.66
CA SER A 113 0.99 -19.22 21.20
C SER A 113 0.13 -20.27 20.48
N ILE A 114 -0.86 -19.84 19.69
CA ILE A 114 -1.79 -20.72 18.97
C ILE A 114 -1.59 -20.69 17.44
N VAL A 115 -0.65 -19.87 16.94
CA VAL A 115 -0.38 -19.77 15.50
C VAL A 115 0.37 -21.03 15.03
N GLN A 116 0.03 -21.53 13.85
CA GLN A 116 0.60 -22.75 13.27
C GLN A 116 1.07 -22.54 11.82
N ALA A 117 1.77 -23.52 11.26
CA ALA A 117 2.29 -23.46 9.88
C ALA A 117 1.21 -23.13 8.84
N ASN A 118 -0.02 -23.63 9.05
CA ASN A 118 -1.16 -23.39 8.17
C ASN A 118 -1.58 -21.90 8.12
N ASP A 119 -1.23 -21.08 9.10
CA ASP A 119 -1.49 -19.64 9.06
C ASP A 119 -0.54 -18.88 8.11
N PHE A 120 0.58 -19.50 7.71
CA PHE A 120 1.63 -18.91 6.87
C PHE A 120 1.71 -19.54 5.48
N PHE A 121 0.75 -20.39 5.12
CA PHE A 121 0.83 -21.22 3.93
C PHE A 121 -0.42 -21.07 3.05
N PHE A 122 -0.20 -21.15 1.74
CA PHE A 122 -1.27 -21.29 0.75
C PHE A 122 -0.85 -22.28 -0.34
N SER A 123 -1.69 -23.29 -0.57
CA SER A 123 -1.59 -24.17 -1.74
C SER A 123 -2.60 -23.74 -2.80
N GLY A 124 -2.20 -23.79 -4.08
CA GLY A 124 -3.15 -23.66 -5.20
C GLY A 124 -2.67 -22.81 -6.37
N LEU A 125 -1.55 -22.08 -6.23
CA LEU A 125 -0.99 -21.29 -7.33
C LEU A 125 -0.49 -22.13 -8.52
N HIS A 126 -0.39 -23.46 -8.39
CA HIS A 126 -0.10 -24.36 -9.52
C HIS A 126 -1.32 -24.60 -10.42
N MET A 127 -2.53 -24.33 -9.93
CA MET A 127 -3.77 -24.49 -10.69
C MET A 127 -4.05 -23.25 -11.53
N ALA A 128 -4.37 -23.44 -12.81
CA ALA A 128 -4.77 -22.34 -13.68
C ALA A 128 -6.15 -21.79 -13.29
N GLY A 129 -6.28 -20.47 -13.28
CA GLY A 129 -7.56 -19.80 -13.13
C GLY A 129 -8.47 -19.97 -14.36
N ASN A 130 -9.79 -19.92 -14.15
CA ASN A 130 -10.75 -19.97 -15.25
C ASN A 130 -10.78 -18.64 -16.02
N THR A 131 -10.27 -18.66 -17.25
CA THR A 131 -10.21 -17.51 -18.17
C THR A 131 -11.40 -17.42 -19.13
N SER A 132 -12.40 -18.30 -19.02
CA SER A 132 -13.65 -18.25 -19.81
C SER A 132 -14.57 -17.12 -19.34
N ASN A 133 -14.16 -15.88 -19.58
CA ASN A 133 -14.90 -14.65 -19.28
C ASN A 133 -14.63 -13.60 -20.37
N ALA A 134 -15.38 -12.49 -20.35
CA ALA A 134 -15.39 -11.49 -21.42
C ALA A 134 -14.01 -10.86 -21.72
N VAL A 135 -13.10 -10.84 -20.75
CA VAL A 135 -11.77 -10.22 -20.85
C VAL A 135 -10.64 -11.25 -20.94
N GLY A 136 -10.95 -12.54 -20.81
CA GLY A 136 -10.01 -13.63 -21.10
C GLY A 136 -8.87 -13.78 -20.10
N PHE A 137 -8.99 -13.30 -18.86
CA PHE A 137 -7.96 -13.44 -17.83
C PHE A 137 -8.53 -13.81 -16.46
N LYS A 138 -7.69 -14.33 -15.57
CA LYS A 138 -8.04 -14.59 -14.18
C LYS A 138 -6.87 -14.32 -13.26
N VAL A 139 -7.13 -13.54 -12.21
CA VAL A 139 -6.21 -13.35 -11.08
C VAL A 139 -6.58 -14.31 -9.95
N THR A 140 -5.57 -14.98 -9.41
CA THR A 140 -5.65 -15.77 -8.16
C THR A 140 -4.78 -15.08 -7.11
N PRO A 141 -5.39 -14.26 -6.23
CA PRO A 141 -4.63 -13.48 -5.25
C PRO A 141 -4.29 -14.29 -4.00
N VAL A 142 -3.09 -14.05 -3.48
CA VAL A 142 -2.55 -14.59 -2.22
C VAL A 142 -2.13 -13.39 -1.37
N SER A 143 -3.14 -12.73 -0.81
CA SER A 143 -3.00 -11.60 0.11
C SER A 143 -3.18 -12.06 1.56
N VAL A 144 -3.17 -11.12 2.51
CA VAL A 144 -3.44 -11.40 3.94
C VAL A 144 -4.79 -12.12 4.17
N ALA A 145 -5.74 -11.99 3.25
CA ALA A 145 -7.01 -12.71 3.31
C ALA A 145 -6.88 -14.21 3.02
N LYS A 146 -5.80 -14.65 2.38
CA LYS A 146 -5.50 -16.06 2.08
C LYS A 146 -4.39 -16.62 2.95
N ILE A 147 -3.40 -15.80 3.30
CA ILE A 147 -2.35 -16.15 4.25
C ILE A 147 -2.39 -15.13 5.40
N PRO A 148 -3.08 -15.44 6.52
CA PRO A 148 -3.15 -14.56 7.67
C PRO A 148 -1.79 -14.11 8.19
N GLY A 149 -0.76 -14.96 8.05
CA GLY A 149 0.63 -14.68 8.40
C GLY A 149 1.29 -13.54 7.62
N LEU A 150 0.70 -13.06 6.52
CA LEU A 150 1.19 -11.87 5.81
C LEU A 150 0.88 -10.56 6.54
N ASN A 151 0.07 -10.59 7.60
CA ASN A 151 -0.25 -9.40 8.38
C ASN A 151 1.04 -8.76 8.91
N THR A 152 1.16 -7.44 8.74
CA THR A 152 2.33 -6.62 9.09
C THR A 152 3.59 -6.84 8.24
N LEU A 153 3.66 -7.87 7.40
CA LEU A 153 4.86 -8.20 6.61
C LEU A 153 4.99 -7.41 5.30
N GLY A 154 3.92 -6.72 4.91
CA GLY A 154 3.98 -5.78 3.79
C GLY A 154 4.17 -6.39 2.41
N VAL A 155 3.88 -7.68 2.23
CA VAL A 155 4.00 -8.37 0.94
C VAL A 155 2.77 -9.21 0.63
N SER A 156 2.50 -9.40 -0.66
CA SER A 156 1.53 -10.38 -1.16
C SER A 156 1.96 -10.89 -2.54
N MET A 157 1.24 -11.89 -3.04
CA MET A 157 1.52 -12.50 -4.33
C MET A 157 0.22 -12.70 -5.12
N VAL A 158 0.31 -12.72 -6.44
CA VAL A 158 -0.79 -13.10 -7.33
C VAL A 158 -0.25 -14.02 -8.43
N ARG A 159 -1.06 -14.99 -8.86
CA ARG A 159 -0.93 -15.61 -10.18
C ARG A 159 -1.94 -15.00 -11.13
N ILE A 160 -1.55 -14.84 -12.39
CA ILE A 160 -2.42 -14.37 -13.44
C ILE A 160 -2.34 -15.34 -14.62
N ASP A 161 -3.51 -15.82 -15.05
CA ASP A 161 -3.68 -16.67 -16.21
C ASP A 161 -4.40 -15.88 -17.31
N TYR A 162 -3.93 -15.99 -18.55
CA TYR A 162 -4.51 -15.32 -19.71
C TYR A 162 -4.79 -16.33 -20.82
N ALA A 163 -6.03 -16.34 -21.32
CA ALA A 163 -6.39 -16.99 -22.59
C ALA A 163 -5.73 -16.25 -23.77
N PRO A 164 -5.69 -16.84 -24.99
CA PRO A 164 -5.24 -16.13 -26.18
C PRO A 164 -6.00 -14.80 -26.34
N MET A 165 -5.29 -13.72 -26.60
CA MET A 165 -5.82 -12.34 -26.68
C MET A 165 -6.46 -11.80 -25.38
N GLY A 166 -6.41 -12.55 -24.27
CA GLY A 166 -6.90 -12.12 -22.97
C GLY A 166 -6.12 -10.91 -22.44
N ILE A 167 -6.81 -10.03 -21.72
CA ILE A 167 -6.25 -8.81 -21.15
C ILE A 167 -6.54 -8.74 -19.66
N ASN A 168 -5.55 -8.30 -18.88
CA ASN A 168 -5.84 -7.66 -17.60
C ASN A 168 -6.00 -6.16 -17.90
N PRO A 169 -7.23 -5.61 -17.86
CA PRO A 169 -7.53 -4.25 -18.31
C PRO A 169 -6.71 -3.19 -17.57
N PRO A 170 -6.67 -1.93 -18.07
CA PRO A 170 -6.08 -0.83 -17.33
C PRO A 170 -6.58 -0.78 -15.88
N HIS A 171 -5.64 -0.87 -14.94
CA HIS A 171 -5.90 -0.86 -13.51
C HIS A 171 -4.75 -0.22 -12.73
N THR A 172 -4.97 0.04 -11.46
CA THR A 172 -3.94 0.54 -10.54
C THR A 172 -4.04 -0.13 -9.18
N HIS A 173 -2.91 -0.18 -8.48
CA HIS A 173 -2.80 -0.63 -7.10
C HIS A 173 -2.61 0.58 -6.17
N PRO A 174 -3.64 0.97 -5.39
CA PRO A 174 -3.57 2.16 -4.55
C PRO A 174 -2.55 2.04 -3.40
N ARG A 175 -2.09 0.82 -3.09
CA ARG A 175 -1.27 0.56 -1.89
C ARG A 175 -0.03 -0.29 -2.17
N ALA A 176 0.29 -0.63 -3.42
CA ALA A 176 1.46 -1.47 -3.72
C ALA A 176 2.12 -1.14 -5.05
N THR A 177 3.45 -1.25 -5.07
CA THR A 177 4.22 -1.51 -6.30
C THR A 177 4.10 -2.99 -6.62
N GLU A 178 4.08 -3.33 -7.90
CA GLU A 178 4.05 -4.71 -8.39
C GLU A 178 5.36 -5.03 -9.13
N ILE A 179 5.88 -6.25 -8.93
CA ILE A 179 6.91 -6.84 -9.78
C ILE A 179 6.40 -8.17 -10.32
N LEU A 180 6.33 -8.28 -11.65
CA LEU A 180 5.73 -9.39 -12.37
C LEU A 180 6.79 -10.16 -13.14
N THR A 181 6.74 -11.49 -13.09
CA THR A 181 7.56 -12.41 -13.90
C THR A 181 6.66 -13.28 -14.75
N VAL A 182 7.02 -13.47 -16.03
CA VAL A 182 6.31 -14.40 -16.93
C VAL A 182 6.84 -15.81 -16.71
N LEU A 183 5.94 -16.77 -16.45
CA LEU A 183 6.30 -18.18 -16.29
C LEU A 183 6.14 -18.96 -17.60
N GLU A 184 5.16 -18.59 -18.42
CA GLU A 184 4.84 -19.27 -19.68
C GLU A 184 4.28 -18.28 -20.71
N GLY A 185 4.65 -18.47 -21.98
CA GLY A 185 4.15 -17.69 -23.12
C GLY A 185 4.79 -16.29 -23.27
N SER A 186 4.07 -15.38 -23.92
CA SER A 186 4.52 -14.04 -24.28
C SER A 186 3.48 -12.99 -23.87
N LEU A 187 3.86 -12.05 -23.00
CA LEU A 187 2.96 -11.08 -22.39
C LEU A 187 3.35 -9.65 -22.76
N GLU A 188 2.48 -8.93 -23.47
CA GLU A 188 2.60 -7.49 -23.60
C GLU A 188 2.21 -6.84 -22.26
N VAL A 189 3.07 -5.97 -21.76
CA VAL A 189 2.80 -5.17 -20.56
C VAL A 189 3.01 -3.70 -20.85
N GLY A 190 2.31 -2.84 -20.11
CA GLY A 190 2.60 -1.41 -20.16
C GLY A 190 2.02 -0.65 -18.98
N PHE A 191 2.64 0.49 -18.68
CA PHE A 191 2.13 1.46 -17.70
C PHE A 191 2.28 2.88 -18.23
N VAL A 192 1.44 3.79 -17.71
CA VAL A 192 1.40 5.19 -18.13
C VAL A 192 1.96 6.06 -17.02
N THR A 193 2.93 6.91 -17.34
CA THR A 193 3.47 7.89 -16.38
C THR A 193 2.42 8.93 -16.01
N SER A 194 2.55 9.57 -14.86
CA SER A 194 1.64 10.64 -14.45
C SER A 194 1.70 11.88 -15.37
N ASN A 195 0.77 12.80 -15.14
CA ASN A 195 0.78 14.13 -15.75
C ASN A 195 2.12 14.86 -15.53
N PRO A 196 2.50 15.76 -16.46
CA PRO A 196 1.77 16.13 -17.68
C PRO A 196 2.02 15.18 -18.87
N ASN A 197 3.00 14.27 -18.78
CA ASN A 197 3.51 13.57 -19.95
C ASN A 197 2.61 12.42 -20.41
N ASN A 198 1.91 11.73 -19.51
CA ASN A 198 1.03 10.60 -19.83
C ASN A 198 1.67 9.58 -20.79
N ARG A 199 2.98 9.34 -20.62
CA ARG A 199 3.78 8.54 -21.55
C ARG A 199 3.57 7.06 -21.27
N LEU A 200 3.24 6.31 -22.32
CA LEU A 200 3.24 4.84 -22.28
C LEU A 200 4.68 4.31 -22.26
N ILE A 201 4.96 3.44 -21.29
CA ILE A 201 6.14 2.59 -21.25
C ILE A 201 5.65 1.15 -21.38
N SER A 202 6.03 0.47 -22.46
CA SER A 202 5.57 -0.90 -22.74
C SER A 202 6.68 -1.81 -23.25
N LYS A 203 6.47 -3.12 -23.10
CA LYS A 203 7.39 -4.19 -23.51
C LYS A 203 6.60 -5.47 -23.73
N VAL A 204 7.02 -6.29 -24.68
CA VAL A 204 6.60 -7.70 -24.77
C VAL A 204 7.61 -8.54 -24.00
N LEU A 205 7.16 -9.16 -22.92
CA LEU A 205 7.94 -10.04 -22.04
C LEU A 205 7.84 -11.48 -22.52
N GLN A 206 8.95 -12.20 -22.48
CA GLN A 206 9.03 -13.65 -22.69
C GLN A 206 9.14 -14.39 -21.35
N LYS A 207 9.02 -15.71 -21.38
CA LYS A 207 9.26 -16.56 -20.21
C LYS A 207 10.58 -16.21 -19.50
N GLY A 208 10.49 -15.93 -18.20
CA GLY A 208 11.61 -15.55 -17.34
C GLY A 208 11.85 -14.04 -17.25
N ASP A 209 11.28 -13.24 -18.16
CA ASP A 209 11.40 -11.79 -18.10
C ASP A 209 10.58 -11.21 -16.94
N VAL A 210 11.07 -10.09 -16.42
CA VAL A 210 10.51 -9.37 -15.26
C VAL A 210 10.17 -7.94 -15.64
N CYS A 211 9.07 -7.41 -15.11
CA CYS A 211 8.70 -6.00 -15.22
C CYS A 211 8.17 -5.46 -13.89
N VAL A 212 8.40 -4.17 -13.63
CA VAL A 212 7.95 -3.47 -12.43
C VAL A 212 6.90 -2.43 -12.80
N PHE A 213 5.81 -2.40 -12.04
CA PHE A 213 4.76 -1.38 -12.14
C PHE A 213 4.77 -0.52 -10.87
N PRO A 214 5.17 0.76 -10.96
CA PRO A 214 5.17 1.65 -9.80
C PRO A 214 3.78 1.83 -9.20
N ILE A 215 3.74 1.94 -7.86
CA ILE A 215 2.49 2.20 -7.11
C ILE A 215 1.68 3.36 -7.73
N ASN A 216 0.35 3.21 -7.71
CA ASN A 216 -0.61 4.17 -8.24
C ASN A 216 -0.62 4.41 -9.76
N LEU A 217 0.33 3.90 -10.54
CA LEU A 217 0.30 4.08 -11.99
C LEU A 217 -0.69 3.12 -12.66
N ILE A 218 -1.40 3.65 -13.66
CA ILE A 218 -2.27 2.84 -14.52
C ILE A 218 -1.39 1.92 -15.36
N HIS A 219 -1.64 0.63 -15.29
CA HIS A 219 -0.94 -0.37 -16.05
C HIS A 219 -1.90 -1.46 -16.54
N PHE A 220 -1.45 -2.25 -17.51
CA PHE A 220 -2.23 -3.30 -18.15
C PHE A 220 -1.32 -4.43 -18.59
N GLN A 221 -1.91 -5.59 -18.84
CA GLN A 221 -1.25 -6.69 -19.53
C GLN A 221 -2.16 -7.28 -20.60
N ARG A 222 -1.56 -7.78 -21.68
CA ARG A 222 -2.25 -8.45 -22.78
C ARG A 222 -1.46 -9.66 -23.21
N ASN A 223 -2.14 -10.79 -23.38
CA ASN A 223 -1.55 -11.95 -24.01
C ASN A 223 -1.26 -11.62 -25.50
N ALA A 224 0.02 -11.56 -25.85
CA ALA A 224 0.50 -11.26 -27.19
C ALA A 224 0.83 -12.52 -28.01
N GLY A 225 0.75 -13.70 -27.39
CA GLY A 225 0.98 -15.00 -28.03
C GLY A 225 -0.32 -15.68 -28.47
N ASN A 226 -0.15 -16.84 -29.13
CA ASN A 226 -1.27 -17.64 -29.63
C ASN A 226 -1.77 -18.68 -28.61
N GLY A 227 -0.98 -18.98 -27.58
CA GLY A 227 -1.32 -19.91 -26.51
C GLY A 227 -1.74 -19.20 -25.23
N ASN A 228 -1.98 -19.97 -24.17
CA ASN A 228 -2.19 -19.40 -22.84
C ASN A 228 -0.89 -18.79 -22.29
N VAL A 229 -1.02 -17.78 -21.44
CA VAL A 229 0.09 -17.14 -20.73
C VAL A 229 -0.13 -17.25 -19.24
N VAL A 230 0.96 -17.46 -18.50
CA VAL A 230 0.97 -17.50 -17.03
C VAL A 230 2.03 -16.53 -16.53
N SER A 231 1.65 -15.70 -15.57
CA SER A 231 2.58 -14.85 -14.82
C SER A 231 2.34 -14.96 -13.31
N ILE A 232 3.37 -14.63 -12.54
CA ILE A 232 3.29 -14.40 -11.10
C ILE A 232 3.80 -13.00 -10.82
N ALA A 233 3.13 -12.30 -9.92
CA ALA A 233 3.60 -11.02 -9.42
C ALA A 233 3.66 -10.98 -7.89
N ALA A 234 4.68 -10.33 -7.35
CA ALA A 234 4.80 -9.98 -5.95
C ALA A 234 4.47 -8.49 -5.78
N LEU A 235 3.82 -8.14 -4.67
CA LEU A 235 3.36 -6.78 -4.42
C LEU A 235 3.83 -6.31 -3.05
N SER A 236 4.22 -5.03 -2.98
CA SER A 236 4.75 -4.40 -1.77
C SER A 236 3.67 -4.02 -0.74
N SER A 237 2.61 -4.82 -0.62
CA SER A 237 1.61 -4.70 0.44
C SER A 237 0.92 -6.02 0.70
N GLN A 238 0.58 -6.27 1.97
CA GLN A 238 -0.27 -7.40 2.38
C GLN A 238 -1.69 -7.33 1.78
N ASN A 239 -2.11 -6.12 1.39
CA ASN A 239 -3.37 -5.84 0.71
C ASN A 239 -3.16 -4.71 -0.30
N LEU A 240 -2.79 -5.09 -1.52
CA LEU A 240 -2.52 -4.18 -2.65
C LEU A 240 -3.70 -3.26 -3.02
N GLY A 241 -4.93 -3.77 -2.98
CA GLY A 241 -6.10 -3.13 -3.57
C GLY A 241 -6.03 -3.06 -5.09
N VAL A 242 -7.19 -3.08 -5.76
CA VAL A 242 -7.23 -2.97 -7.23
C VAL A 242 -8.34 -2.02 -7.62
N ASN A 243 -8.00 -1.04 -8.43
CA ASN A 243 -8.96 -0.21 -9.13
C ASN A 243 -8.88 -0.52 -10.62
N THR A 244 -9.73 -1.41 -11.12
CA THR A 244 -9.93 -1.57 -12.56
C THR A 244 -10.60 -0.31 -13.09
N ILE A 245 -9.92 0.43 -13.97
CA ILE A 245 -10.30 1.80 -14.33
C ILE A 245 -11.73 1.87 -14.88
N ALA A 246 -12.08 0.96 -15.79
CA ALA A 246 -13.43 0.95 -16.36
C ALA A 246 -14.51 0.68 -15.30
N ASN A 247 -14.28 -0.26 -14.37
CA ASN A 247 -15.23 -0.59 -13.31
C ASN A 247 -15.44 0.60 -12.35
N VAL A 248 -14.36 1.26 -11.93
CA VAL A 248 -14.49 2.38 -10.95
C VAL A 248 -15.03 3.65 -11.60
N VAL A 249 -14.84 3.85 -12.91
CA VAL A 249 -15.34 5.03 -13.63
C VAL A 249 -16.78 4.82 -14.11
N PHE A 250 -17.08 3.67 -14.71
CA PHE A 250 -18.36 3.42 -15.38
C PHE A 250 -19.30 2.46 -14.64
N GLY A 251 -18.81 1.69 -13.66
CA GLY A 251 -19.59 0.72 -12.88
C GLY A 251 -19.65 1.00 -11.37
N ALA A 252 -19.30 2.22 -10.93
CA ALA A 252 -19.39 2.61 -9.52
C ALA A 252 -20.83 2.46 -8.99
N LYS A 253 -21.00 2.20 -7.69
CA LYS A 253 -22.32 2.12 -7.05
C LYS A 253 -22.37 3.03 -5.80
N PRO A 254 -23.18 4.11 -5.78
CA PRO A 254 -24.00 4.62 -6.90
C PRO A 254 -23.15 5.10 -8.09
N ASP A 255 -23.76 5.15 -9.28
CA ASP A 255 -23.07 5.53 -10.51
C ASP A 255 -22.53 6.97 -10.42
N ILE A 256 -21.36 7.24 -11.01
CA ILE A 256 -20.92 8.61 -11.25
C ILE A 256 -21.90 9.25 -12.23
N SER A 257 -22.31 10.50 -11.95
CA SER A 257 -23.23 11.24 -12.81
C SER A 257 -22.79 11.20 -14.27
N THR A 258 -23.71 10.79 -15.14
CA THR A 258 -23.51 10.76 -16.60
C THR A 258 -23.06 12.13 -17.11
N ASP A 259 -23.50 13.23 -16.48
CA ASP A 259 -23.11 14.59 -16.86
C ASP A 259 -21.64 14.88 -16.55
N VAL A 260 -21.16 14.41 -15.41
CA VAL A 260 -19.75 14.54 -15.01
C VAL A 260 -18.87 13.74 -15.97
N LEU A 261 -19.24 12.49 -16.26
CA LEU A 261 -18.47 11.64 -17.17
C LEU A 261 -18.53 12.14 -18.62
N ALA A 262 -19.71 12.59 -19.09
CA ALA A 262 -19.85 13.19 -20.42
C ALA A 262 -18.94 14.40 -20.59
N LYS A 263 -18.88 15.28 -19.58
CA LYS A 263 -17.98 16.42 -19.60
C LYS A 263 -16.51 16.03 -19.50
N ALA A 264 -16.16 15.09 -18.63
CA ALA A 264 -14.78 14.66 -18.40
C ALA A 264 -14.18 13.92 -19.61
N PHE A 265 -14.96 13.04 -20.23
CA PHE A 265 -14.54 12.26 -21.40
C PHE A 265 -14.83 12.95 -22.73
N GLN A 266 -15.51 14.10 -22.71
CA GLN A 266 -15.92 14.87 -23.91
C GLN A 266 -16.80 14.03 -24.84
N LEU A 267 -17.76 13.31 -24.27
CA LEU A 267 -18.67 12.41 -24.98
C LEU A 267 -20.12 12.84 -24.78
N ASP A 268 -20.98 12.40 -25.70
CA ASP A 268 -22.43 12.53 -25.52
C ASP A 268 -22.91 11.69 -24.34
N LYS A 269 -23.91 12.21 -23.61
CA LYS A 269 -24.51 11.52 -22.46
C LYS A 269 -25.02 10.12 -22.82
N ASN A 270 -25.58 9.95 -24.02
CA ASN A 270 -26.07 8.65 -24.49
C ASN A 270 -24.95 7.63 -24.69
N ILE A 271 -23.77 8.08 -25.13
CA ILE A 271 -22.59 7.21 -25.26
C ILE A 271 -22.12 6.79 -23.87
N VAL A 272 -22.04 7.74 -22.93
CA VAL A 272 -21.65 7.44 -21.54
C VAL A 272 -22.63 6.47 -20.89
N ALA A 273 -23.93 6.69 -21.00
CA ALA A 273 -24.95 5.79 -20.46
C ALA A 273 -24.84 4.37 -21.06
N ASN A 274 -24.53 4.26 -22.36
CA ASN A 274 -24.28 2.98 -23.02
C ASN A 274 -22.96 2.32 -22.59
N ILE A 275 -21.95 3.08 -22.15
CA ILE A 275 -20.75 2.50 -21.55
C ILE A 275 -21.08 2.01 -20.14
N GLN A 276 -21.76 2.83 -19.32
CA GLN A 276 -22.18 2.47 -17.96
C GLN A 276 -23.03 1.20 -17.92
N SER A 277 -23.92 0.99 -18.89
CA SER A 277 -24.76 -0.22 -18.95
C SER A 277 -23.99 -1.54 -19.16
N LYS A 278 -22.69 -1.48 -19.51
CA LYS A 278 -21.82 -2.65 -19.68
C LYS A 278 -21.06 -3.05 -18.41
N PHE A 279 -21.13 -2.25 -17.34
CA PHE A 279 -20.38 -2.43 -16.09
C PHE A 279 -21.32 -2.45 -14.88
#